data_AF-A0A9X3A0A2-F1
#
_entry.id   AF-A0A9X3A0A2-F1
#
_cell.length_a   1.000
_cell.length_b   1.000
_cell.length_c   1.000
_cell.angle_alpha   90.00
_cell.angle_beta   90.00
_cell.angle_gamma   90.00
#
_symmetry.space_group_name_H-M   'P 1'
#
loop_
_entity.id
_entity.type
_entity.pdbx_description
1 polymer ?
#
loop_
_entity_poly.entity_id
_entity_poly.type
_entity_poly.pdbx_seq_one_letter_code
_entity_poly.pdbx_strand_id
1 'polypeptide(L)'
;MPITPSFQFVSKLPTDSALYALYGGTGRSQHVAYVGLSGNLRSRIRQHFLRRDSSIVTGTSAASLNPDLITRLEWWLSEKFEDRDYLQAAELIAFDRFEPALRSRGRITSEAEALAETTEVVEEIESLLEAGPTGTVDIPTLSDALSRIERLEGRIDQLEQKLEAIRDERS
;
A
#
# COMPACT_ATOMS: atom_id res chain seq x y z
N MET A 1 -11.26 -1.78 24.37
CA MET A 1 -10.28 -2.59 23.59
C MET A 1 -9.96 -1.82 22.32
N PRO A 2 -8.70 -1.57 21.98
CA PRO A 2 -8.37 -1.04 20.66
C PRO A 2 -8.72 -2.11 19.61
N ILE A 3 -9.52 -1.73 18.63
CA ILE A 3 -9.84 -2.57 17.48
C ILE A 3 -8.58 -2.58 16.62
N THR A 4 -7.74 -3.60 16.74
CA THR A 4 -6.61 -3.78 15.80
C THR A 4 -7.21 -4.18 14.45
N PRO A 5 -7.09 -3.36 13.40
CA PRO A 5 -7.57 -3.75 12.09
C PRO A 5 -6.82 -5.02 11.68
N SER A 6 -7.54 -6.11 11.48
CA SER A 6 -6.96 -7.35 10.96
C SER A 6 -6.70 -7.14 9.48
N PHE A 7 -5.53 -6.61 9.14
CA PHE A 7 -5.08 -6.46 7.75
C PHE A 7 -4.73 -7.83 7.15
N GLN A 8 -5.75 -8.65 6.88
CA GLN A 8 -5.61 -10.00 6.31
C GLN A 8 -4.84 -9.99 4.97
N PHE A 9 -4.80 -8.86 4.25
CA PHE A 9 -4.02 -8.76 3.03
C PHE A 9 -2.52 -8.85 3.28
N VAL A 10 -2.04 -8.49 4.46
CA VAL A 10 -0.61 -8.43 4.74
C VAL A 10 0.03 -9.81 4.74
N SER A 11 -0.70 -10.86 5.12
CA SER A 11 -0.18 -12.24 5.04
C SER A 11 0.01 -12.71 3.59
N LYS A 12 -0.65 -12.08 2.62
CA LYS A 12 -0.57 -12.42 1.19
C LYS A 12 0.53 -11.65 0.46
N LEU A 13 1.16 -10.66 1.09
CA LEU A 13 2.23 -9.90 0.48
C LEU A 13 3.50 -10.75 0.31
N PRO A 14 4.26 -10.56 -0.79
CA PRO A 14 5.55 -11.23 -0.99
C PRO A 14 6.56 -10.87 0.10
N THR A 15 7.53 -11.75 0.29
CA THR A 15 8.64 -11.57 1.25
C THR A 15 9.94 -11.14 0.57
N ASP A 16 9.88 -10.96 -0.74
CA ASP A 16 11.00 -10.64 -1.62
C ASP A 16 11.26 -9.12 -1.67
N SER A 17 12.39 -8.77 -2.30
CA SER A 17 12.71 -7.39 -2.61
C SER A 17 11.71 -6.81 -3.60
N ALA A 18 11.16 -5.65 -3.26
CA ALA A 18 10.10 -5.01 -4.03
C ALA A 18 10.20 -3.49 -3.98
N LEU A 19 9.90 -2.88 -5.13
CA LEU A 19 9.46 -1.50 -5.21
C LEU A 19 7.95 -1.46 -4.91
N TYR A 20 7.51 -0.52 -4.07
CA TYR A 20 6.10 -0.37 -3.76
C TYR A 20 5.66 1.09 -3.76
N ALA A 21 4.41 1.30 -4.17
CA ALA A 21 3.74 2.59 -4.16
C ALA A 21 2.48 2.51 -3.29
N LEU A 22 2.34 3.49 -2.40
CA LEU A 22 1.15 3.70 -1.59
C LEU A 22 0.37 4.87 -2.17
N TYR A 23 -0.91 4.65 -2.39
CA TYR A 23 -1.81 5.64 -2.96
C TYR A 23 -2.76 6.16 -1.89
N GLY A 24 -2.95 7.48 -1.91
CA GLY A 24 -3.95 8.17 -1.12
C GLY A 24 -5.10 8.66 -1.98
N GLY A 25 -6.25 8.91 -1.34
CA GLY A 25 -7.45 9.43 -2.00
C GLY A 25 -8.29 8.35 -2.71
N THR A 26 -9.49 8.69 -3.14
CA THR A 26 -10.45 7.76 -3.76
C THR A 26 -10.88 8.23 -5.15
N GLY A 27 -11.10 7.28 -6.06
CA GLY A 27 -11.61 7.56 -7.41
C GLY A 27 -10.72 8.51 -8.21
N ARG A 28 -11.25 9.68 -8.58
CA ARG A 28 -10.56 10.65 -9.45
C ARG A 28 -9.48 11.48 -8.75
N SER A 29 -9.37 11.40 -7.42
CA SER A 29 -8.35 12.12 -6.64
C SER A 29 -7.28 11.16 -6.08
N GLN A 30 -7.15 9.97 -6.68
CA GLN A 30 -6.10 9.03 -6.31
C GLN A 30 -4.75 9.63 -6.70
N HIS A 31 -3.82 9.68 -5.76
CA HIS A 31 -2.47 10.20 -5.96
C HIS A 31 -1.46 9.29 -5.27
N VAL A 32 -0.22 9.29 -5.77
CA VAL A 32 0.87 8.52 -5.15
C VAL A 32 1.31 9.28 -3.89
N ALA A 33 0.96 8.74 -2.73
CA ALA A 33 1.31 9.34 -1.45
C ALA A 33 2.77 9.06 -1.09
N TYR A 34 3.26 7.86 -1.41
CA TYR A 34 4.60 7.44 -1.06
C TYR A 34 5.09 6.33 -1.98
N VAL A 35 6.35 6.41 -2.40
CA VAL A 35 7.07 5.30 -3.06
C VAL A 35 8.21 4.89 -2.14
N GLY A 36 8.45 3.58 -2.05
CA GLY A 36 9.59 3.08 -1.30
C GLY A 36 10.04 1.70 -1.70
N LEU A 37 11.18 1.32 -1.15
CA LEU A 37 11.79 0.02 -1.33
C LEU A 37 11.70 -0.84 -0.08
N SER A 38 11.66 -2.15 -0.30
CA SER A 38 11.82 -3.10 0.77
C SER A 38 12.56 -4.33 0.29
N GLY A 39 13.44 -4.89 1.11
CA GLY A 39 13.93 -6.26 0.94
C GLY A 39 12.95 -7.33 1.43
N ASN A 40 11.84 -6.91 2.08
CA ASN A 40 10.75 -7.79 2.51
C ASN A 40 9.46 -6.99 2.63
N LEU A 41 8.71 -6.93 1.52
CA LEU A 41 7.52 -6.09 1.42
C LEU A 41 6.52 -6.36 2.56
N ARG A 42 6.25 -7.62 2.86
CA ARG A 42 5.38 -8.02 3.97
C ARG A 42 5.79 -7.39 5.30
N SER A 43 7.06 -7.51 5.69
CA SER A 43 7.57 -6.96 6.94
C SER A 43 7.46 -5.43 6.97
N ARG A 44 7.77 -4.77 5.85
CA ARG A 44 7.73 -3.31 5.75
C ARG A 44 6.31 -2.76 5.84
N ILE A 45 5.35 -3.38 5.16
CA ILE A 45 3.93 -2.98 5.26
C ILE A 45 3.38 -3.27 6.66
N ARG A 46 3.77 -4.38 7.32
CA ARG A 46 3.44 -4.58 8.75
C ARG A 46 3.97 -3.44 9.61
N GLN A 47 5.20 -2.99 9.38
CA GLN A 47 5.80 -1.89 10.13
C GLN A 47 5.00 -0.60 9.96
N HIS A 48 4.66 -0.23 8.72
CA HIS A 48 3.89 0.99 8.43
C HIS A 48 2.47 0.95 9.00
N PHE A 49 1.72 -0.15 8.82
CA PHE A 49 0.29 -0.20 9.13
C PHE A 49 -0.05 -0.73 10.53
N LEU A 50 0.68 -1.72 11.05
CA LEU A 50 0.35 -2.37 12.33
C LEU A 50 1.12 -1.77 13.50
N ARG A 51 2.41 -1.49 13.29
CA ARG A 51 3.29 -1.02 14.37
C ARG A 51 3.36 0.51 14.47
N ARG A 52 3.07 1.24 13.38
CA ARG A 52 3.10 2.72 13.32
C ARG A 52 4.44 3.29 13.83
N ASP A 53 5.51 2.51 13.75
CA ASP A 53 6.83 2.75 14.35
C ASP A 53 7.91 3.03 13.30
N SER A 54 7.54 3.14 12.02
CA SER A 54 8.47 3.65 11.01
C SER A 54 8.74 5.15 11.26
N SER A 55 9.96 5.60 11.01
CA SER A 55 10.39 7.01 11.13
C SER A 55 9.55 8.01 10.32
N ILE A 56 8.71 7.50 9.39
CA ILE A 56 7.76 8.26 8.57
C ILE A 56 6.43 8.49 9.30
N VAL A 57 6.08 7.65 10.28
CA VAL A 57 4.82 7.73 11.05
C VAL A 57 5.01 8.53 12.34
N THR A 58 6.23 8.62 12.88
CA THR A 58 6.53 9.24 14.17
C THR A 58 6.83 10.75 14.13
N GLY A 59 6.56 11.44 13.01
CA GLY A 59 6.55 12.91 12.95
C GLY A 59 7.92 13.61 12.99
N THR A 60 9.03 12.89 12.89
CA THR A 60 10.38 13.47 12.77
C THR A 60 10.74 13.93 11.35
N SER A 61 9.81 13.75 10.40
CA SER A 61 9.88 14.23 9.03
C SER A 61 8.70 15.18 8.81
N ALA A 62 8.91 16.29 8.11
CA ALA A 62 7.93 17.36 7.88
C ALA A 62 6.61 16.93 7.19
N ALA A 63 6.44 15.65 6.90
CA ALA A 63 5.18 15.07 6.47
C ALA A 63 5.07 13.62 6.96
N SER A 64 4.05 13.35 7.80
CA SER A 64 3.77 12.03 8.34
C SER A 64 2.87 11.26 7.38
N LEU A 65 3.26 10.05 6.97
CA LEU A 65 2.35 9.18 6.23
C LEU A 65 1.23 8.77 7.17
N ASN A 66 0.00 9.21 6.91
CA ASN A 66 -1.16 8.74 7.64
C ASN A 66 -1.65 7.44 6.99
N PRO A 67 -1.43 6.25 7.61
CA PRO A 67 -1.86 4.98 7.03
C PRO A 67 -3.37 4.89 6.84
N ASP A 68 -4.14 5.68 7.60
CA ASP A 68 -5.60 5.70 7.51
C ASP A 68 -6.11 6.43 6.24
N LEU A 69 -5.22 7.15 5.54
CA LEU A 69 -5.52 7.81 4.26
C LEU A 69 -5.06 6.98 3.05
N ILE A 70 -4.37 5.85 3.27
CA ILE A 70 -3.93 4.99 2.19
C ILE A 70 -5.08 4.09 1.77
N THR A 71 -5.41 4.15 0.49
CA THR A 71 -6.54 3.45 -0.12
C THR A 71 -6.09 2.31 -1.02
N ARG A 72 -4.84 2.32 -1.47
CA ARG A 72 -4.29 1.27 -2.34
C ARG A 72 -2.78 1.13 -2.17
N LEU A 73 -2.30 -0.10 -2.31
CA LEU A 73 -0.91 -0.49 -2.34
C LEU A 73 -0.65 -1.24 -3.63
N GLU A 74 0.38 -0.82 -4.36
CA GLU A 74 0.91 -1.53 -5.53
C GLU A 74 2.36 -1.90 -5.29
N TRP A 75 2.78 -3.02 -5.88
CA TRP A 75 4.18 -3.43 -5.83
C TRP A 75 4.63 -4.08 -7.12
N TRP A 76 5.93 -3.96 -7.37
CA TRP A 76 6.64 -4.57 -8.47
C TRP A 76 7.72 -5.48 -7.92
N LEU A 77 7.84 -6.66 -8.53
CA LEU A 77 8.89 -7.63 -8.28
C LEU A 77 9.76 -7.77 -9.53
N SER A 78 11.06 -7.92 -9.33
CA SER A 78 12.02 -8.24 -10.37
C SER A 78 13.13 -9.07 -9.75
N GLU A 79 13.68 -10.03 -10.49
CA GLU A 79 14.85 -10.81 -10.04
C GLU A 79 16.06 -9.88 -9.81
N LYS A 80 16.14 -8.77 -10.55
CA LYS A 80 17.19 -7.76 -10.40
C LYS A 80 17.06 -6.94 -9.10
N PHE A 81 15.92 -7.00 -8.41
CA PHE A 81 15.73 -6.33 -7.12
C PHE A 81 16.45 -7.02 -5.95
N GLU A 82 17.06 -8.19 -6.17
CA GLU A 82 18.02 -8.75 -5.22
C GLU A 82 19.28 -7.88 -5.09
N ASP A 83 19.67 -7.19 -6.17
CA ASP A 83 20.74 -6.20 -6.13
C ASP A 83 20.22 -4.89 -5.50
N ARG A 84 20.87 -4.50 -4.41
CA ARG A 84 20.49 -3.32 -3.64
C ARG A 84 20.71 -2.03 -4.42
N ASP A 85 21.77 -1.93 -5.22
CA ASP A 85 22.06 -0.71 -5.97
C ASP A 85 21.09 -0.56 -7.14
N TYR A 86 20.74 -1.67 -7.79
CA TYR A 86 19.67 -1.70 -8.80
C TYR A 86 18.30 -1.33 -8.21
N LEU A 87 17.99 -1.85 -7.01
CA LEU A 87 16.75 -1.52 -6.32
C LEU A 87 16.67 -0.03 -5.96
N GLN A 88 17.77 0.56 -5.50
CA GLN A 88 17.88 2.00 -5.22
C GLN A 88 17.76 2.86 -6.47
N ALA A 89 18.37 2.45 -7.59
CA ALA A 89 18.20 3.11 -8.87
C ALA A 89 16.72 3.08 -9.33
N ALA A 90 16.03 1.96 -9.12
CA ALA A 90 14.60 1.85 -9.43
C ALA A 90 13.71 2.76 -8.60
N GLU A 91 14.06 3.04 -7.35
CA GLU A 91 13.35 4.04 -6.54
C GLU A 91 13.54 5.46 -7.07
N LEU A 92 14.74 5.80 -7.52
CA LEU A 92 15.02 7.11 -8.14
C LEU A 92 14.16 7.33 -9.38
N ILE A 93 14.18 6.38 -10.30
CA ILE A 93 13.38 6.43 -11.54
C ILE A 93 11.88 6.48 -11.21
N ALA A 94 11.44 5.70 -10.22
CA ALA A 94 10.05 5.73 -9.77
C ALA A 94 9.66 7.07 -9.13
N PHE A 95 10.57 7.78 -8.46
CA PHE A 95 10.28 9.12 -7.93
C PHE A 95 10.05 10.14 -9.04
N ASP A 96 10.79 10.05 -10.14
CA ASP A 96 10.61 10.94 -11.29
C ASP A 96 9.32 10.61 -12.04
N ARG A 97 8.96 9.33 -12.12
CA ARG A 97 7.74 8.88 -12.81
C ARG A 97 6.44 9.17 -12.07
N PHE A 98 6.43 8.95 -10.76
CA PHE A 98 5.22 8.99 -9.92
C PHE A 98 5.07 10.29 -9.13
N GLU A 99 6.13 11.09 -9.02
CA GLU A 99 6.17 12.36 -8.29
C GLU A 99 5.48 12.26 -6.90
N PRO A 100 5.88 11.31 -6.04
CA PRO A 100 5.13 11.05 -4.81
C PRO A 100 5.20 12.24 -3.86
N ALA A 101 4.11 12.48 -3.14
CA ALA A 101 4.04 13.53 -2.12
C ALA A 101 5.11 13.34 -1.03
N LEU A 102 5.49 12.08 -0.76
CA LEU A 102 6.54 11.71 0.18
C LEU A 102 7.59 10.84 -0.51
N ARG A 103 8.86 11.21 -0.32
CA ARG A 103 10.02 10.45 -0.80
C ARG A 103 10.71 9.76 0.36
N SER A 104 11.13 8.51 0.14
CA SER A 104 12.05 7.82 1.03
C SER A 104 13.37 8.60 1.11
N ARG A 105 13.90 8.80 2.32
CA ARG A 105 15.20 9.48 2.57
C ARG A 105 16.31 8.48 2.88
N GLY A 106 16.27 7.31 2.24
CA GLY A 106 17.39 6.37 2.32
C GLY A 106 18.69 7.05 1.85
N ARG A 107 19.84 6.69 2.43
CA ARG A 107 21.12 7.05 1.80
C ARG A 107 21.22 6.26 0.50
N ILE A 108 20.98 6.97 -0.61
CA ILE A 108 21.24 6.47 -1.96
C ILE A 108 22.76 6.33 -2.09
N THR A 109 23.22 5.20 -2.63
CA THR A 109 24.63 4.96 -2.92
C THR A 109 25.03 5.68 -4.22
N SER A 110 26.29 6.06 -4.35
CA SER A 110 26.80 6.71 -5.56
C SER A 110 26.67 5.79 -6.77
N GLU A 111 26.78 4.48 -6.54
CA GLU A 111 26.59 3.41 -7.50
C GLU A 111 25.14 3.34 -8.01
N ALA A 112 24.15 3.51 -7.13
CA ALA A 112 22.75 3.58 -7.52
C ALA A 112 22.41 4.85 -8.32
N GLU A 113 23.05 5.99 -8.01
CA GLU A 113 22.90 7.22 -8.81
C GLU A 113 23.44 7.01 -10.23
N ALA A 114 24.64 6.44 -10.38
CA ALA A 114 25.22 6.14 -11.69
C ALA A 114 24.35 5.15 -12.51
N LEU A 115 23.76 4.16 -11.85
CA LEU A 115 22.82 3.23 -12.49
C LEU A 115 21.52 3.92 -12.91
N ALA A 116 20.99 4.84 -12.12
CA ALA A 116 19.80 5.61 -12.46
C ALA A 116 20.02 6.59 -13.62
N GLU A 117 21.27 6.97 -13.92
CA GLU A 117 21.63 7.75 -15.10
C GLU A 117 21.89 6.88 -16.35
N THR A 118 21.98 5.57 -16.20
CA THR A 118 22.26 4.64 -17.30
C THR A 118 20.99 4.41 -18.11
N THR A 119 20.99 4.82 -19.38
CA THR A 119 19.80 4.76 -20.25
C THR A 119 19.17 3.37 -20.33
N GLU A 120 19.97 2.31 -20.41
CA GLU A 120 19.49 0.92 -20.48
C GLU A 120 18.71 0.52 -19.21
N VAL A 121 19.18 0.96 -18.04
CA VAL A 121 18.55 0.68 -16.74
C VAL A 121 17.27 1.50 -16.58
N VAL A 122 17.30 2.77 -17.02
CA VAL A 122 16.11 3.64 -17.03
C VAL A 122 15.01 3.04 -17.89
N GLU A 123 15.32 2.69 -19.15
CA GLU A 123 14.33 2.11 -20.08
C GLU A 123 13.76 0.79 -19.54
N GLU A 124 14.59 -0.05 -18.93
CA GLU A 124 14.12 -1.32 -18.36
C GLU A 124 13.17 -1.11 -17.18
N ILE A 125 13.49 -0.20 -16.28
CA ILE A 125 12.65 0.09 -15.10
C ILE A 125 11.37 0.82 -15.53
N GLU A 126 11.45 1.75 -16.47
CA GLU A 126 10.26 2.39 -17.04
C GLU A 126 9.36 1.36 -17.72
N SER A 127 9.92 0.46 -18.52
CA SER A 127 9.15 -0.62 -19.15
C SER A 127 8.49 -1.53 -18.11
N LEU A 128 9.16 -1.82 -16.99
CA LEU A 128 8.59 -2.59 -15.88
C LEU A 128 7.45 -1.84 -15.18
N LEU A 129 7.57 -0.52 -15.01
CA LEU A 129 6.51 0.31 -14.45
C LEU A 129 5.31 0.43 -15.40
N GLU A 130 5.55 0.53 -16.71
CA GLU A 130 4.52 0.57 -17.75
C GLU A 130 3.77 -0.74 -17.93
N ALA A 131 4.45 -1.88 -17.78
CA ALA A 131 3.83 -3.21 -17.79
C ALA A 131 2.80 -3.38 -16.66
N GLY A 132 2.87 -2.52 -15.63
CA GLY A 132 1.96 -2.49 -14.50
C GLY A 132 2.49 -3.28 -13.30
N PRO A 133 1.84 -3.13 -12.14
CA PRO A 133 2.30 -3.73 -10.89
C PRO A 133 2.16 -5.26 -10.91
N THR A 134 3.15 -5.95 -10.34
CA THR A 134 3.09 -7.40 -10.11
C THR A 134 1.92 -7.77 -9.21
N GLY A 135 1.55 -6.89 -8.29
CA GLY A 135 0.32 -7.05 -7.53
C GLY A 135 -0.20 -5.74 -6.94
N THR A 136 -1.50 -5.75 -6.67
CA THR A 136 -2.22 -4.62 -6.09
C THR A 136 -3.13 -5.10 -4.97
N VAL A 137 -3.30 -4.26 -3.95
CA VAL A 137 -4.25 -4.45 -2.87
C VAL A 137 -4.94 -3.12 -2.59
N ASP A 138 -6.27 -3.14 -2.64
CA ASP A 138 -7.08 -2.05 -2.12
C ASP A 138 -7.20 -2.19 -0.60
N ILE A 139 -6.91 -1.09 0.10
CA ILE A 139 -6.96 -1.00 1.54
C ILE A 139 -8.29 -0.34 1.91
N PRO A 140 -9.21 -1.06 2.59
CA PRO A 140 -10.50 -0.51 2.94
C PRO A 140 -10.33 0.66 3.92
N THR A 141 -10.98 1.78 3.61
CA THR A 141 -10.98 2.97 4.45
C THR A 141 -11.92 2.82 5.64
N LEU A 142 -11.82 3.73 6.62
CA LEU A 142 -12.80 3.81 7.70
C LEU A 142 -14.22 4.04 7.16
N SER A 143 -14.36 4.83 6.09
CA SER A 143 -15.65 5.04 5.44
C SER A 143 -16.19 3.73 4.87
N ASP A 144 -15.35 2.92 4.23
CA ASP A 144 -15.75 1.61 3.70
C ASP A 144 -16.16 0.65 4.83
N ALA A 145 -15.47 0.71 5.96
CA ALA A 145 -15.83 -0.07 7.14
C ALA A 145 -17.19 0.36 7.71
N LEU A 146 -17.43 1.66 7.86
CA LEU A 146 -18.70 2.20 8.35
C LEU A 146 -19.86 1.88 7.39
N SER A 147 -19.70 2.08 6.08
CA SER A 147 -20.71 1.70 5.10
C SER A 147 -20.97 0.19 5.08
N ARG A 148 -19.95 -0.64 5.38
CA ARG A 148 -20.12 -2.08 5.50
C ARG A 148 -20.88 -2.46 6.78
N ILE A 149 -20.66 -1.76 7.90
CA ILE A 149 -21.42 -1.92 9.14
C ILE A 149 -22.89 -1.57 8.90
N GLU A 150 -23.18 -0.40 8.33
CA GLU A 150 -24.54 0.03 8.01
C GLU A 150 -25.28 -1.00 7.13
N ARG A 151 -24.60 -1.56 6.13
CA ARG A 151 -25.16 -2.62 5.29
C ARG A 151 -25.40 -3.92 6.06
N LEU A 152 -24.55 -4.25 7.03
CA LEU A 152 -24.74 -5.44 7.87
C LEU A 152 -25.88 -5.24 8.85
N GLU A 153 -26.01 -4.07 9.47
CA GLU A 153 -27.12 -3.69 10.33
C GLU A 153 -28.45 -3.82 9.58
N GLY A 154 -28.58 -3.22 8.39
CA GLY A 154 -29.80 -3.34 7.60
C GLY A 154 -30.12 -4.78 7.17
N ARG A 155 -29.12 -5.65 7.00
CA ARG A 155 -29.35 -7.08 6.73
C ARG A 155 -29.82 -7.84 7.97
N ILE A 156 -29.31 -7.49 9.15
CA ILE A 156 -29.75 -8.07 10.43
C ILE A 156 -31.21 -7.71 10.65
N ASP A 157 -31.59 -6.44 10.51
CA ASP A 157 -32.98 -5.98 10.67
C ASP A 157 -33.94 -6.73 9.73
N GLN A 158 -33.54 -6.93 8.47
CA GLN A 158 -34.34 -7.70 7.50
C GLN A 158 -34.48 -9.18 7.89
N LEU A 159 -33.44 -9.77 8.46
CA LEU A 159 -33.47 -11.16 8.91
C LEU A 159 -34.34 -11.30 10.16
N GLU A 160 -34.25 -10.37 11.10
CA GLU A 160 -35.08 -10.33 12.30
C GLU A 160 -36.56 -10.17 11.96
N GLN A 161 -36.92 -9.26 11.05
CA GLN A 161 -38.30 -9.11 10.57
C GLN A 161 -38.84 -10.39 9.92
N LYS A 162 -38.04 -11.07 9.09
CA LYS A 162 -38.44 -12.35 8.48
C LYS A 162 -38.60 -13.46 9.51
N LEU A 163 -37.74 -13.48 10.53
CA LEU A 163 -37.82 -14.47 11.62
C LEU A 163 -39.09 -14.29 12.44
N GLU A 164 -39.49 -13.04 12.70
CA GLU A 164 -40.71 -12.74 13.44
C GLU A 164 -41.96 -13.11 12.63
N ALA A 165 -41.99 -12.75 11.34
CA ALA A 165 -43.09 -13.16 10.44
C ALA A 165 -43.27 -14.69 10.38
N ILE A 166 -42.17 -15.45 10.34
CA ILE A 166 -42.22 -16.93 10.35
C ILE A 166 -42.70 -17.48 11.70
N ARG A 167 -42.43 -16.79 12.82
CA ARG A 167 -42.91 -17.18 14.15
C ARG A 167 -44.41 -16.93 14.30
N ASP A 168 -44.88 -15.80 13.79
CA ASP A 168 -46.31 -15.43 13.81
C ASP A 168 -47.15 -16.36 12.92
N GLU A 169 -46.63 -16.80 11.77
CA GLU A 169 -47.30 -17.78 10.90
C GLU A 169 -47.39 -19.20 11.51
N ARG A 170 -46.62 -19.47 12.58
CA ARG A 170 -46.56 -20.78 13.25
C ARG A 170 -47.26 -20.82 14.61
N SER A 171 -47.76 -19.69 15.14
CA SER A 171 -48.64 -19.64 16.32
C SER A 171 -50.11 -19.66 15.91
#